data_AF-A0A1V3WQ49-F1
#
_entry.id   AF-A0A1V3WQ49-F1
#
_cell.length_a   1.000
_cell.length_b   1.000
_cell.length_c   1.000
_cell.angle_alpha   90.00
_cell.angle_beta   90.00
_cell.angle_gamma   90.00
#
_symmetry.space_group_name_H-M   'P 1'
#
loop_
_entity.id
_entity.type
_entity.pdbx_description
1 polymer ?
#
loop_
_entity_poly.entity_id
_entity_poly.type
_entity_poly.pdbx_seq_one_letter_code
_entity_poly.pdbx_strand_id
1 'polypeptide(L)'
;MAFRGIRRRVGPTVVFLHGLPDSWWQWHYALEGLGRRYHCLAVDLKGYGQSDKRSGDYRQAGVAAQLGALLGELGIGEFVLITHDRGSPVGDHLVAAMGARVRGYGRGQQHLWHLHPRLHPQEQLMQSAEAPAMLREARRFVTTVYTWLTERPWPAKT
;
A
#
# COMPACT_ATOMS: atom_id res chain seq x y z
N MET A 1 15.53 -6.15 -0.29
CA MET A 1 14.59 -5.35 0.53
C MET A 1 14.16 -6.18 1.74
N ALA A 2 13.86 -5.55 2.86
CA ALA A 2 13.28 -6.19 4.04
C ALA A 2 11.76 -5.94 4.10
N PHE A 3 11.03 -6.83 4.76
CA PHE A 3 9.59 -6.71 4.93
C PHE A 3 9.13 -7.36 6.25
N ARG A 4 7.94 -6.95 6.71
CA ARG A 4 7.18 -7.61 7.76
C ARG A 4 5.89 -8.18 7.17
N GLY A 5 5.63 -9.45 7.44
CA GLY A 5 4.37 -10.10 7.09
C GLY A 5 3.91 -11.04 8.19
N ILE A 6 2.65 -11.47 8.11
CA ILE A 6 2.11 -12.50 9.01
C ILE A 6 2.40 -13.86 8.38
N ARG A 7 2.98 -14.78 9.17
CA ARG A 7 3.46 -16.09 8.68
C ARG A 7 2.39 -16.93 7.98
N ARG A 8 1.11 -16.74 8.33
CA ARG A 8 -0.01 -17.45 7.71
C ARG A 8 -0.55 -16.64 6.53
N ARG A 9 -0.44 -17.20 5.32
CA ARG A 9 -1.11 -16.64 4.14
C ARG A 9 -2.60 -16.97 4.21
N VAL A 10 -3.44 -15.96 4.47
CA VAL A 10 -4.90 -16.10 4.49
C VAL A 10 -5.47 -15.07 3.53
N GLY A 11 -6.30 -15.49 2.58
CA GLY A 11 -6.97 -14.58 1.66
C GLY A 11 -6.04 -13.83 0.69
N PRO A 12 -6.56 -12.79 0.01
CA PRO A 12 -5.79 -12.00 -0.96
C PRO A 12 -4.56 -11.31 -0.34
N THR A 13 -3.52 -11.08 -1.16
CA THR A 13 -2.31 -10.38 -0.71
C THR A 13 -2.49 -8.88 -0.75
N VAL A 14 -2.05 -8.19 0.31
CA VAL A 14 -2.02 -6.73 0.40
C VAL A 14 -0.59 -6.27 0.70
N VAL A 15 -0.02 -5.46 -0.19
CA VAL A 15 1.34 -4.92 -0.08
C VAL A 15 1.28 -3.46 0.35
N PHE A 16 2.02 -3.10 1.40
CA PHE A 16 2.04 -1.77 1.99
C PHE A 16 3.41 -1.10 1.81
N LEU A 17 3.44 0.12 1.26
CA LEU A 17 4.65 0.93 1.07
C LEU A 17 4.57 2.24 1.86
N HIS A 18 5.46 2.40 2.84
CA HIS A 18 5.50 3.56 3.75
C HIS A 18 6.03 4.85 3.09
N GLY A 19 5.93 5.97 3.82
CA GLY A 19 6.47 7.28 3.45
C GLY A 19 7.79 7.65 4.13
N LEU A 20 8.24 8.89 3.94
CA LEU A 20 9.33 9.50 4.71
C LEU A 20 8.82 9.99 6.07
N PRO A 21 9.59 9.87 7.18
CA PRO A 21 10.83 9.13 7.38
C PRO A 21 10.59 7.73 7.97
N ASP A 22 9.45 7.11 7.66
CA ASP A 22 8.96 5.91 8.35
C ASP A 22 9.59 4.61 7.82
N SER A 23 8.97 3.48 8.15
CA SER A 23 9.32 2.10 7.83
C SER A 23 8.04 1.25 7.70
N TRP A 24 8.18 -0.07 7.61
CA TRP A 24 7.07 -1.02 7.73
C TRP A 24 6.18 -0.75 8.95
N TRP A 25 6.74 -0.16 10.03
CA TRP A 25 6.04 0.13 11.27
C TRP A 25 4.86 1.08 11.07
N GLN A 26 4.87 1.95 10.06
CA GLN A 26 3.70 2.77 9.68
C GLN A 26 2.40 1.94 9.57
N TRP A 27 2.53 0.66 9.22
CA TRP A 27 1.43 -0.24 8.92
C TRP A 27 1.05 -1.17 10.08
N HIS A 28 1.63 -1.04 11.28
CA HIS A 28 1.44 -2.00 12.37
C HIS A 28 -0.04 -2.24 12.73
N TYR A 29 -0.87 -1.18 12.81
CA TYR A 29 -2.32 -1.33 13.05
C TYR A 29 -3.04 -2.00 11.87
N ALA A 30 -2.60 -1.76 10.63
CA ALA A 30 -3.16 -2.41 9.45
C ALA A 30 -2.80 -3.91 9.44
N LEU A 31 -1.54 -4.26 9.74
CA LEU A 31 -1.10 -5.64 9.88
C LEU A 31 -1.93 -6.37 10.94
N GLU A 32 -2.13 -5.76 12.12
CA GLU A 32 -2.91 -6.34 13.21
C GLU A 32 -4.40 -6.50 12.85
N GLY A 33 -5.02 -5.47 12.27
CA GLY A 33 -6.45 -5.46 11.97
C GLY A 33 -6.86 -6.24 10.71
N LEU A 34 -5.99 -6.30 9.71
CA LEU A 34 -6.28 -6.92 8.41
C LEU A 34 -5.71 -8.34 8.30
N GLY A 35 -4.70 -8.65 9.11
CA GLY A 35 -3.96 -9.91 9.07
C GLY A 35 -4.75 -11.20 9.26
N ARG A 36 -5.96 -11.10 9.83
CA ARG A 36 -6.88 -12.25 9.99
C ARG A 36 -7.61 -12.60 8.70
N ARG A 37 -7.73 -11.66 7.76
CA ARG A 37 -8.50 -11.77 6.51
C ARG A 37 -7.61 -11.76 5.27
N TYR A 38 -6.45 -11.12 5.36
CA TYR A 38 -5.56 -10.87 4.24
C TYR A 38 -4.11 -11.28 4.54
N HIS A 39 -3.40 -11.67 3.49
CA HIS A 39 -1.96 -11.89 3.55
C HIS A 39 -1.27 -10.53 3.42
N CYS A 40 -0.97 -9.91 4.55
CA CYS A 40 -0.42 -8.56 4.61
C CYS A 40 1.12 -8.57 4.56
N LEU A 41 1.69 -7.74 3.68
CA LEU A 41 3.12 -7.55 3.47
C LEU A 41 3.46 -6.05 3.58
N ALA A 42 4.09 -5.62 4.67
CA ALA A 42 4.61 -4.25 4.81
C ALA A 42 6.10 -4.22 4.49
N VAL A 43 6.50 -3.45 3.48
CA VAL A 43 7.87 -3.45 2.95
C VAL A 43 8.61 -2.22 3.46
N ASP A 44 9.85 -2.41 3.93
CA ASP A 44 10.80 -1.31 4.12
C ASP A 44 11.37 -0.93 2.75
N LEU A 45 11.16 0.30 2.29
CA LEU A 45 11.74 0.78 1.04
C LEU A 45 13.27 0.82 1.12
N LYS A 46 13.95 0.76 -0.04
CA LYS A 46 15.43 0.88 -0.10
C LYS A 46 15.87 2.16 0.64
N GLY A 47 16.88 2.03 1.50
CA GLY A 47 17.36 3.14 2.35
C GLY A 47 16.66 3.27 3.70
N TYR A 48 15.55 2.56 3.95
CA TYR A 48 14.72 2.69 5.15
C TYR A 48 14.69 1.41 5.97
N GLY A 49 14.26 1.53 7.23
CA GLY A 49 14.04 0.41 8.15
C GLY A 49 15.18 -0.61 8.14
N GLN A 50 14.85 -1.87 7.88
CA GLN A 50 15.79 -3.00 7.78
C GLN A 50 16.24 -3.28 6.34
N SER A 51 15.76 -2.52 5.36
CA SER A 51 16.20 -2.64 3.98
C SER A 51 17.65 -2.17 3.78
N ASP A 52 18.26 -2.65 2.70
CA ASP A 52 19.63 -2.29 2.29
C ASP A 52 19.75 -0.77 2.09
N LYS A 53 20.87 -0.22 2.57
CA LYS A 53 21.23 1.21 2.54
C LYS A 53 22.45 1.49 1.68
N ARG A 54 23.08 0.47 1.11
CA ARG A 54 24.22 0.64 0.20
C ARG A 54 23.82 1.46 -1.02
N SER A 55 24.83 2.14 -1.59
CA SER A 55 24.73 2.85 -2.86
C SER A 55 24.07 1.96 -3.94
N GLY A 56 23.31 2.58 -4.82
CA GLY A 56 22.60 1.89 -5.89
C GLY A 56 21.49 2.76 -6.43
N ASP A 57 20.53 2.14 -7.11
CA ASP A 57 19.43 2.89 -7.71
C ASP A 57 18.35 3.23 -6.67
N TYR A 58 18.30 4.51 -6.30
CA TYR A 58 17.28 5.11 -5.43
C TYR A 58 16.20 5.87 -6.19
N ARG A 59 16.23 5.88 -7.54
CA ARG A 59 15.14 6.43 -8.34
C ARG A 59 13.88 5.62 -8.08
N GLN A 60 12.72 6.26 -8.14
CA GLN A 60 11.44 5.61 -7.83
C GLN A 60 11.20 4.36 -8.68
N ALA A 61 11.56 4.41 -9.97
CA ALA A 61 11.54 3.25 -10.88
C ALA A 61 12.49 2.12 -10.45
N GLY A 62 13.69 2.44 -9.97
CA GLY A 62 14.67 1.46 -9.50
C GLY A 62 14.22 0.77 -8.21
N VAL A 63 13.62 1.52 -7.29
CA VAL A 63 13.00 0.98 -6.08
C VAL A 63 11.80 0.10 -6.44
N ALA A 64 10.97 0.52 -7.40
CA ALA A 64 9.84 -0.28 -7.89
C ALA A 64 10.29 -1.60 -8.54
N ALA A 65 11.38 -1.58 -9.31
CA ALA A 65 11.95 -2.80 -9.90
C ALA A 65 12.42 -3.79 -8.82
N GLN A 66 13.10 -3.32 -7.78
CA GLN A 66 13.52 -4.15 -6.63
C GLN A 66 12.33 -4.72 -5.87
N LEU A 67 11.27 -3.93 -5.69
CA LEU A 67 10.03 -4.40 -5.10
C LEU A 67 9.38 -5.49 -5.97
N GLY A 68 9.34 -5.29 -7.28
CA GLY A 68 8.84 -6.28 -8.22
C GLY A 68 9.59 -7.61 -8.16
N ALA A 69 10.92 -7.57 -8.06
CA ALA A 69 11.76 -8.74 -7.87
C ALA A 69 11.46 -9.45 -6.54
N LEU A 70 11.35 -8.70 -5.43
CA LEU A 70 10.95 -9.25 -4.12
C LEU A 70 9.60 -9.98 -4.20
N LEU A 71 8.60 -9.37 -4.83
CA LEU A 71 7.28 -10.00 -4.99
C LEU A 71 7.33 -11.28 -5.83
N GLY A 72 8.21 -11.32 -6.84
CA GLY A 72 8.50 -12.52 -7.62
C GLY A 72 9.13 -13.63 -6.78
N GLU A 73 10.17 -13.32 -6.00
CA GLU A 73 10.83 -14.26 -5.09
C GLU A 73 9.86 -14.83 -4.04
N LEU A 74 8.91 -14.01 -3.57
CA LEU A 74 7.88 -14.42 -2.61
C LEU A 74 6.70 -15.18 -3.25
N GLY A 75 6.70 -15.38 -4.57
CA GLY A 75 5.64 -16.06 -5.31
C GLY A 75 4.29 -15.32 -5.26
N ILE A 76 4.29 -14.00 -5.14
CA ILE A 76 3.06 -13.20 -5.03
C ILE A 76 2.55 -12.89 -6.44
N GLY A 77 1.61 -13.68 -6.95
CA GLY A 77 1.05 -13.51 -8.31
C GLY A 77 0.22 -12.22 -8.45
N GLU A 78 -0.83 -12.09 -7.65
CA GLU A 78 -1.75 -10.95 -7.63
C GLU A 78 -1.79 -10.29 -6.24
N PHE A 79 -1.97 -8.97 -6.19
CA PHE A 79 -2.02 -8.24 -4.93
C PHE A 79 -2.80 -6.92 -5.03
N VAL A 80 -3.28 -6.44 -3.88
CA VAL A 80 -3.67 -5.04 -3.68
C VAL A 80 -2.46 -4.26 -3.19
N LEU A 81 -2.23 -3.06 -3.74
CA LEU A 81 -1.15 -2.17 -3.34
C LEU A 81 -1.69 -1.00 -2.53
N ILE A 82 -1.10 -0.71 -1.38
CA ILE A 82 -1.42 0.44 -0.53
C ILE A 82 -0.14 1.23 -0.30
N THR A 83 -0.16 2.53 -0.59
CA THR A 83 1.02 3.39 -0.49
C THR A 83 0.75 4.66 0.28
N HIS A 84 1.82 5.30 0.74
CA HIS A 84 1.76 6.59 1.43
C HIS A 84 2.98 7.44 1.11
N ASP A 85 2.80 8.74 0.86
CA ASP A 85 3.87 9.72 0.65
C ASP A 85 4.90 9.21 -0.39
N ARG A 86 6.18 9.00 -0.02
CA ARG A 86 7.24 8.49 -0.90
C ARG A 86 6.99 7.09 -1.46
N GLY A 87 6.20 6.28 -0.77
CA GLY A 87 5.77 4.98 -1.29
C GLY A 87 4.85 5.12 -2.50
N SER A 88 4.16 6.25 -2.66
CA SER A 88 3.20 6.44 -3.76
C SER A 88 3.86 6.54 -5.13
N PRO A 89 4.89 7.38 -5.36
CA PRO A 89 5.64 7.36 -6.63
C PRO A 89 6.27 6.00 -6.96
N VAL A 90 6.79 5.26 -5.96
CA VAL A 90 7.29 3.88 -6.17
C VAL A 90 6.15 2.98 -6.63
N GLY A 91 4.99 3.08 -6.00
CA GLY A 91 3.78 2.35 -6.37
C GLY A 91 3.31 2.68 -7.78
N ASP A 92 3.31 3.96 -8.18
CA ASP A 92 2.96 4.39 -9.53
C ASP A 92 3.83 3.69 -10.58
N HIS A 93 5.16 3.63 -10.37
CA HIS A 93 6.07 2.90 -11.24
C HIS A 93 5.85 1.37 -11.23
N LEU A 94 5.54 0.79 -10.07
CA LEU A 94 5.23 -0.63 -9.97
C LEU A 94 3.97 -0.97 -10.76
N VAL A 95 2.88 -0.20 -10.57
CA VAL A 95 1.61 -0.39 -11.28
C VAL A 95 1.80 -0.22 -12.78
N ALA A 96 2.58 0.76 -13.23
CA ALA A 96 2.91 0.92 -14.64
C ALA A 96 3.63 -0.31 -15.21
N ALA A 97 4.57 -0.89 -14.47
CA ALA A 97 5.35 -2.05 -14.91
C ALA A 97 4.60 -3.39 -14.85
N MET A 98 3.67 -3.57 -13.90
CA MET A 98 3.01 -4.87 -13.66
C MET A 98 1.51 -4.77 -13.37
N GLY A 99 0.82 -3.82 -13.98
CA GLY A 99 -0.60 -3.55 -13.71
C GLY A 99 -1.54 -4.75 -13.86
N ALA A 100 -1.19 -5.77 -14.65
CA ALA A 100 -1.96 -7.02 -14.74
C ALA A 100 -2.01 -7.82 -13.41
N ARG A 101 -1.06 -7.59 -12.50
CA ARG A 101 -0.96 -8.24 -11.19
C ARG A 101 -1.61 -7.43 -10.07
N VAL A 102 -1.99 -6.17 -10.34
CA VAL A 102 -2.51 -5.24 -9.33
C VAL A 102 -4.03 -5.24 -9.36
N ARG A 103 -4.65 -5.80 -8.31
CA ARG A 103 -6.11 -5.96 -8.18
C ARG A 103 -6.81 -4.74 -7.62
N GLY A 104 -6.07 -3.90 -6.91
CA GLY A 104 -6.51 -2.63 -6.35
C GLY A 104 -5.28 -1.80 -5.97
N TYR A 105 -5.41 -0.46 -6.03
CA TYR A 105 -4.33 0.45 -5.69
C TYR A 105 -4.86 1.63 -4.87
N GLY A 106 -4.50 1.67 -3.58
CA GLY A 106 -4.78 2.77 -2.67
C GLY A 106 -3.57 3.69 -2.53
N ARG A 107 -3.73 4.95 -2.93
CA ARG A 107 -2.65 5.96 -2.95
C ARG A 107 -2.87 7.01 -1.84
N GLY A 108 -2.06 6.94 -0.80
CA GLY A 108 -2.08 7.89 0.33
C GLY A 108 -1.27 9.16 0.04
N GLN A 109 -1.68 10.27 0.68
CA GLN A 109 -1.08 11.63 0.67
C GLN A 109 -1.28 12.50 -0.58
N GLN A 110 -1.86 12.00 -1.67
CA GLN A 110 -2.10 12.84 -2.86
C GLN A 110 -3.24 12.30 -3.73
N HIS A 111 -4.39 12.99 -3.72
CA HIS A 111 -5.53 12.65 -4.56
C HIS A 111 -5.20 12.91 -6.04
N LEU A 112 -5.74 12.07 -6.92
CA LEU A 112 -5.53 12.19 -8.36
C LEU A 112 -6.64 13.01 -9.03
N TRP A 113 -7.29 13.93 -8.30
CA TRP A 113 -8.42 14.73 -8.77
C TRP A 113 -8.20 15.33 -10.17
N HIS A 114 -7.05 15.96 -10.41
CA HIS A 114 -6.74 16.58 -11.70
C HIS A 114 -6.53 15.58 -12.84
N LEU A 115 -6.27 14.30 -12.53
CA LEU A 115 -6.22 13.22 -13.53
C LEU A 115 -7.58 12.56 -13.72
N HIS A 116 -8.34 12.39 -12.63
CA HIS A 116 -9.65 11.77 -12.68
C HIS A 116 -10.50 12.19 -11.46
N PRO A 117 -11.49 13.11 -11.62
CA PRO A 117 -12.27 13.65 -10.50
C PRO A 117 -12.99 12.59 -9.64
N ARG A 118 -13.36 11.44 -10.22
CA ARG A 118 -13.96 10.34 -9.43
C ARG A 118 -12.96 9.60 -8.52
N LEU A 119 -11.67 9.90 -8.59
CA LEU A 119 -10.62 9.39 -7.71
C LEU A 119 -10.38 10.29 -6.48
N HIS A 120 -11.41 11.04 -6.06
CA HIS A 120 -11.43 11.79 -4.79
C HIS A 120 -12.37 11.13 -3.76
N PRO A 121 -11.99 9.94 -3.25
CA PRO A 121 -12.80 9.23 -2.28
C PRO A 121 -12.79 9.84 -0.88
N GLN A 122 -11.88 10.80 -0.62
CA GLN A 122 -11.79 11.44 0.69
C GLN A 122 -13.12 12.11 1.04
N GLU A 123 -13.80 12.72 0.07
CA GLU A 123 -15.11 13.34 0.32
C GLU A 123 -16.12 12.33 0.87
N GLN A 124 -16.32 11.21 0.16
CA GLN A 124 -17.25 10.16 0.57
C GLN A 124 -16.93 9.59 1.95
N LEU A 125 -15.64 9.35 2.22
CA LEU A 125 -15.19 8.79 3.48
C LEU A 125 -15.32 9.81 4.64
N MET A 126 -14.98 11.07 4.41
CA MET A 126 -14.94 12.10 5.46
C MET A 126 -16.33 12.69 5.75
N GLN A 127 -17.28 12.57 4.82
CA GLN A 127 -18.67 12.95 5.03
C GLN A 127 -19.54 11.81 5.59
N SER A 128 -18.99 10.60 5.78
CA SER A 128 -19.77 9.46 6.27
C SER A 128 -20.12 9.59 7.76
N ALA A 129 -21.20 8.92 8.19
CA ALA A 129 -21.62 8.90 9.60
C ALA A 129 -20.53 8.29 10.53
N GLU A 130 -19.66 7.46 9.98
CA GLU A 130 -18.53 6.84 10.67
C GLU A 130 -17.34 7.78 10.85
N ALA A 131 -17.23 8.85 10.06
CA ALA A 131 -16.04 9.70 10.02
C ALA A 131 -15.65 10.27 11.40
N PRO A 132 -16.57 10.81 12.23
CA PRO A 132 -16.20 11.29 13.57
C PRO A 132 -15.67 10.17 14.46
N ALA A 133 -16.21 8.97 14.35
CA ALA A 133 -15.79 7.83 15.16
C ALA A 133 -14.46 7.23 14.68
N MET A 134 -14.23 7.25 13.37
CA MET A 134 -12.98 6.87 12.73
C MET A 134 -11.83 7.80 13.17
N LEU A 135 -12.06 9.11 13.21
CA LEU A 135 -11.03 10.12 13.52
C LEU A 135 -10.63 10.19 15.01
N ARG A 136 -11.41 9.57 15.92
CA ARG A 136 -11.12 9.58 17.36
C ARG A 136 -10.06 8.59 17.82
N GLU A 137 -9.75 7.58 17.01
CA GLU A 137 -8.83 6.49 17.38
C GLU A 137 -7.97 6.08 16.20
N ALA A 138 -6.65 6.24 16.31
CA ALA A 138 -5.71 5.99 15.23
C ALA A 138 -5.80 4.57 14.66
N ARG A 139 -5.96 3.56 15.53
CA ARG A 139 -6.12 2.16 15.10
C ARG A 139 -7.39 1.99 14.27
N ARG A 140 -8.52 2.52 14.74
CA ARG A 140 -9.79 2.47 14.02
C ARG A 140 -9.74 3.22 12.70
N PHE A 141 -9.06 4.37 12.66
CA PHE A 141 -8.81 5.11 11.43
C PHE A 141 -8.10 4.24 10.40
N VAL A 142 -6.93 3.72 10.76
CA VAL A 142 -6.07 2.92 9.87
C VAL A 142 -6.80 1.67 9.37
N THR A 143 -7.45 0.91 10.25
CA THR A 143 -8.10 -0.34 9.85
C THR A 143 -9.33 -0.10 8.99
N THR A 144 -10.12 0.95 9.26
CA THR A 144 -11.31 1.30 8.46
C THR A 144 -10.91 1.74 7.06
N VAL A 145 -9.99 2.71 6.96
CA VAL A 145 -9.51 3.27 5.68
C VAL A 145 -8.94 2.16 4.78
N TYR A 146 -8.06 1.32 5.33
CA TYR A 146 -7.39 0.32 4.52
C TYR A 146 -8.26 -0.92 4.23
N THR A 147 -9.22 -1.28 5.10
CA THR A 147 -10.23 -2.28 4.74
C THR A 147 -11.01 -1.82 3.50
N TRP A 148 -11.51 -0.59 3.55
CA TRP A 148 -12.29 -0.01 2.46
C TRP A 148 -11.50 0.05 1.14
N LEU A 149 -10.20 0.37 1.20
CA LEU A 149 -9.32 0.36 0.03
C LEU A 149 -9.05 -1.05 -0.51
N THR A 150 -8.95 -2.06 0.36
CA THR A 150 -8.69 -3.44 -0.07
C THR A 150 -9.88 -4.12 -0.74
N GLU A 151 -11.09 -3.61 -0.52
CA GLU A 151 -12.33 -4.17 -1.07
C GLU A 151 -12.72 -3.52 -2.42
N ARG A 152 -12.06 -2.44 -2.83
CA ARG A 152 -12.35 -1.75 -4.10
C ARG A 152 -11.51 -2.33 -5.26
N PRO A 153 -12.16 -2.82 -6.33
CA PRO A 153 -11.44 -3.30 -7.50
C PRO A 153 -10.75 -2.15 -8.24
N TRP A 154 -9.62 -2.44 -8.88
CA TRP A 154 -9.04 -1.53 -9.87
C TRP A 154 -10.05 -1.27 -11.00
N PRO A 155 -10.28 -0.01 -11.41
CA PRO A 155 -11.18 0.28 -12.53
C PRO A 155 -10.72 -0.48 -13.78
N ALA A 156 -11.65 -1.10 -14.51
CA ALA A 156 -11.30 -1.75 -15.78
C ALA A 156 -10.56 -0.75 -16.68
N LYS A 157 -9.46 -1.19 -17.31
CA LYS A 157 -8.78 -0.37 -18.32
C LYS A 157 -9.77 -0.13 -19.46
N THR A 158 -10.26 1.09 -19.60
CA THR A 158 -11.00 1.55 -20.79
C THR A 158 -10.05 1.69 -21.96
#